data_AF-A0A7S1E9E4-F1
#
_entry.id   AF-A0A7S1E9E4-F1
#
_cell.length_a   1.000
_cell.length_b   1.000
_cell.length_c   1.000
_cell.angle_alpha   90.00
_cell.angle_beta   90.00
_cell.angle_gamma   90.00
#
_symmetry.space_group_name_H-M   'P 1'
#
loop_
_entity.id
_entity.type
_entity.pdbx_description
1 polymer ?
#
loop_
_entity_poly.entity_id
_entity_poly.type
_entity_poly.pdbx_seq_one_letter_code
_entity_poly.pdbx_strand_id
1 'polypeptide(L)'
;SIFLSEFAKHKDLFPGANGEAMFVGTVLHSLDHTKMDWNLEDPLWLDVDDEDFGKMAEVGRVIKVGFVSDVPGLYFHKRFKGSGHPFYESVYHKAAKINKRLADNMDTCIIK
;
A
#
# COMPACT_ATOMS: atom_id res chain seq x y z
N SER A 1 3.79 17.16 -0.46
CA SER A 1 3.84 15.68 -0.43
C SER A 1 5.04 15.22 -1.25
N ILE A 2 5.93 14.36 -0.71
CA ILE A 2 7.09 13.81 -1.45
C ILE A 2 6.63 13.17 -2.76
N PHE A 3 5.58 12.35 -2.69
CA PHE A 3 5.07 11.61 -3.84
C PHE A 3 4.62 12.54 -4.97
N LEU A 4 3.73 13.50 -4.68
CA LEU A 4 3.19 14.40 -5.70
C LEU A 4 4.27 15.30 -6.30
N SER A 5 5.25 15.73 -5.49
CA SER A 5 6.39 16.52 -5.97
C SER A 5 7.30 15.72 -6.89
N GLU A 6 7.52 14.42 -6.64
CA GLU A 6 8.26 13.55 -7.56
C GLU A 6 7.42 13.20 -8.80
N PHE A 7 6.12 12.97 -8.63
CA PHE A 7 5.23 12.64 -9.73
C PHE A 7 5.19 13.77 -10.75
N ALA A 8 5.14 15.02 -10.29
CA ALA A 8 5.18 16.20 -11.17
C ALA A 8 6.45 16.27 -12.04
N LYS A 9 7.59 15.75 -11.58
CA LYS A 9 8.86 15.72 -12.33
C LYS A 9 8.93 14.61 -13.37
N HIS A 10 8.14 13.56 -13.16
CA HIS A 10 8.09 12.35 -13.98
C HIS A 10 6.75 12.17 -14.68
N LYS A 11 5.94 13.25 -14.77
CA LYS A 11 4.57 13.18 -15.28
C LYS A 11 4.51 12.71 -16.73
N ASP A 12 5.56 13.00 -17.49
CA ASP A 12 5.78 12.52 -18.87
C ASP A 12 5.82 10.99 -18.97
N LEU A 13 6.26 10.29 -17.93
CA LEU A 13 6.29 8.83 -17.87
C LEU A 13 4.91 8.20 -17.60
N PHE A 14 3.91 9.01 -17.23
CA PHE A 14 2.57 8.56 -16.84
C PHE A 14 1.46 9.32 -17.58
N PRO A 15 1.33 9.14 -18.91
CA PRO A 15 0.34 9.84 -19.71
C PRO A 15 -1.09 9.51 -19.24
N GLY A 16 -1.87 10.56 -18.96
CA GLY A 16 -3.25 10.44 -18.49
C GLY A 16 -3.41 10.05 -17.02
N ALA A 17 -2.33 9.78 -16.29
CA ALA A 17 -2.42 9.41 -14.89
C ALA A 17 -2.68 10.64 -13.99
N ASN A 18 -3.55 10.44 -13.00
CA ASN A 18 -3.75 11.38 -11.92
C ASN A 18 -2.81 11.02 -10.75
N GLY A 19 -1.98 11.97 -10.30
CA GLY A 19 -0.98 11.73 -9.26
C GLY A 19 -1.57 11.38 -7.89
N GLU A 20 -2.75 11.90 -7.54
CA GLU A 20 -3.43 11.58 -6.28
C GLU A 20 -4.01 10.16 -6.34
N ALA A 21 -4.66 9.80 -7.46
CA ALA A 21 -5.14 8.44 -7.67
C ALA A 21 -3.99 7.42 -7.61
N MET A 22 -2.83 7.75 -8.21
CA MET A 22 -1.64 6.92 -8.10
C MET A 22 -1.12 6.83 -6.66
N PHE A 23 -1.09 7.93 -5.91
CA PHE A 23 -0.69 7.89 -4.50
C PHE A 23 -1.58 6.97 -3.67
N VAL A 24 -2.90 7.04 -3.89
CA VAL A 24 -3.87 6.19 -3.20
C VAL A 24 -3.68 4.71 -3.57
N GLY A 25 -3.59 4.40 -4.86
CA GLY A 25 -3.47 3.01 -5.32
C GLY A 25 -2.09 2.38 -5.05
N THR A 26 -1.04 3.18 -4.87
CA THR A 26 0.30 2.67 -4.59
C THR A 26 0.59 2.73 -3.10
N VAL A 27 0.96 3.91 -2.60
CA VAL A 27 1.45 4.11 -1.24
C VAL A 27 0.37 3.86 -0.20
N LEU A 28 -0.80 4.47 -0.33
CA LEU A 28 -1.84 4.37 0.71
C LEU A 28 -2.34 2.94 0.82
N HIS A 29 -2.76 2.35 -0.29
CA HIS A 29 -3.25 0.97 -0.34
C HIS A 29 -2.23 -0.04 0.20
N SER A 30 -0.97 0.02 -0.27
CA SER A 30 0.05 -0.94 0.19
C SER A 30 0.30 -0.84 1.69
N LEU A 31 0.39 0.39 2.22
CA LEU A 31 0.68 0.61 3.63
C LEU A 31 -0.51 0.35 4.54
N ASP A 32 -1.73 0.52 4.04
CA ASP A 32 -2.95 0.17 4.76
C ASP A 32 -3.01 -1.35 5.00
N HIS A 33 -2.81 -2.15 3.95
CA HIS A 33 -2.69 -3.60 4.08
C HIS A 33 -1.53 -4.01 4.98
N THR A 34 -0.34 -3.42 4.80
CA THR A 34 0.83 -3.72 5.66
C THR A 34 0.55 -3.41 7.12
N LYS A 35 -0.12 -2.30 7.43
CA LYS A 35 -0.46 -1.95 8.81
C LYS A 35 -1.55 -2.84 9.37
N MET A 36 -2.56 -3.20 8.58
CA MET A 36 -3.57 -4.16 9.00
C MET A 36 -2.92 -5.49 9.37
N ASP A 37 -1.98 -5.97 8.55
CA ASP A 37 -1.25 -7.21 8.83
C ASP A 37 -0.44 -7.15 10.13
N TRP A 38 0.25 -6.03 10.37
CA TRP A 38 1.10 -5.88 11.55
C TRP A 38 0.35 -5.64 12.86
N ASN A 39 -0.88 -5.12 12.81
CA ASN A 39 -1.60 -4.69 14.01
C ASN A 39 -2.83 -5.55 14.31
N LEU A 40 -3.36 -6.31 13.34
CA LEU A 40 -4.47 -7.24 13.54
C LEU A 40 -3.97 -8.67 13.34
N GLU A 41 -3.33 -9.23 14.35
CA GLU A 41 -2.76 -10.59 14.26
C GLU A 41 -3.86 -11.64 14.13
N ASP A 42 -4.90 -11.54 14.96
CA ASP A 42 -6.08 -12.40 14.92
C ASP A 42 -7.30 -11.62 14.41
N PRO A 43 -7.90 -12.01 13.27
CA PRO A 43 -9.11 -11.36 12.77
C PRO A 43 -10.27 -11.41 13.80
N LEU A 44 -10.29 -12.38 14.71
CA LEU A 44 -11.34 -12.51 15.72
C LEU A 44 -11.27 -11.40 16.79
N TRP A 45 -10.22 -10.59 16.84
CA TRP A 45 -10.17 -9.39 17.68
C TRP A 45 -11.12 -8.28 17.21
N LEU A 46 -11.60 -8.33 15.97
CA LEU A 46 -12.63 -7.40 15.49
C LEU A 46 -13.97 -7.76 16.11
N ASP A 47 -14.58 -6.84 16.85
CA ASP A 47 -15.88 -7.04 17.52
C ASP A 47 -17.03 -6.95 16.50
N VAL A 48 -17.70 -8.08 16.27
CA VAL A 48 -18.82 -8.19 15.32
C VAL A 48 -20.17 -7.90 15.97
N ASP A 49 -20.21 -7.80 17.30
CA ASP A 49 -21.41 -7.53 18.07
C ASP A 49 -21.56 -6.03 18.40
N ASP A 50 -20.58 -5.19 18.02
CA ASP A 50 -20.65 -3.73 18.13
C ASP A 50 -21.82 -3.16 17.30
N GLU A 51 -22.64 -2.31 17.92
CA GLU A 51 -23.88 -1.78 17.33
C GLU A 51 -23.62 -0.91 16.09
N ASP A 52 -22.51 -0.16 16.08
CA ASP A 52 -22.18 0.80 15.03
C ASP A 52 -21.27 0.18 13.95
N PHE A 53 -20.34 -0.69 14.35
CA PHE A 53 -19.24 -1.18 13.52
C PHE A 53 -19.23 -2.70 13.28
N GLY A 54 -20.14 -3.47 13.88
CA GLY A 54 -20.13 -4.94 13.81
C GLY A 54 -20.15 -5.50 12.37
N LYS A 55 -20.89 -4.85 11.46
CA LYS A 55 -20.90 -5.23 10.03
C LYS A 55 -19.59 -4.93 9.33
N MET A 56 -18.90 -3.86 9.71
CA MET A 56 -17.57 -3.57 9.18
C MET A 56 -16.54 -4.54 9.73
N ALA A 57 -16.64 -4.92 11.02
CA ALA A 57 -15.81 -5.94 11.63
C ALA A 57 -15.95 -7.32 10.94
N GLU A 58 -17.18 -7.72 10.58
CA GLU A 58 -17.43 -8.97 9.85
C GLU A 58 -16.70 -8.99 8.49
N VAL A 59 -16.83 -7.91 7.71
CA VAL A 59 -16.10 -7.76 6.44
C VAL A 59 -14.59 -7.69 6.68
N GLY A 60 -14.14 -6.99 7.73
CA GLY A 60 -12.74 -6.89 8.11
C GLY A 60 -12.10 -8.24 8.41
N ARG A 61 -12.84 -9.17 9.05
CA ARG A 61 -12.41 -10.56 9.26
C ARG A 61 -12.13 -11.26 7.94
N VAL A 62 -13.06 -11.16 6.98
CA VAL A 62 -12.92 -11.77 5.64
C VAL A 62 -11.73 -11.16 4.88
N ILE A 63 -11.59 -9.82 4.92
CA ILE A 63 -10.48 -9.12 4.27
C ILE A 63 -9.14 -9.57 4.87
N LYS A 64 -9.04 -9.64 6.20
CA LYS A 64 -7.80 -10.03 6.88
C LYS A 64 -7.29 -11.40 6.43
N VAL A 65 -8.19 -12.38 6.35
CA VAL A 65 -7.80 -13.76 6.03
C VAL A 65 -7.57 -13.98 4.53
N GLY A 66 -8.29 -13.26 3.67
CA GLY A 66 -8.30 -13.51 2.23
C GLY A 66 -7.43 -12.58 1.39
N PHE A 67 -7.18 -11.34 1.85
CA PHE A 67 -6.74 -10.25 0.97
C PHE A 67 -5.65 -9.34 1.57
N VAL A 68 -5.15 -9.60 2.78
CA VAL A 68 -4.12 -8.74 3.42
C VAL A 68 -2.70 -9.18 3.10
N SER A 69 -2.45 -10.48 3.14
CA SER A 69 -1.16 -11.09 2.78
C SER A 69 -0.85 -10.88 1.31
N ASP A 70 0.44 -10.95 0.93
CA ASP A 70 0.80 -10.87 -0.48
C ASP A 70 0.38 -12.16 -1.22
N VAL A 71 -0.18 -12.02 -2.44
CA VAL A 71 -0.41 -13.15 -3.37
C VAL A 71 0.87 -14.00 -3.49
N PRO A 72 0.81 -15.32 -3.22
CA PRO A 72 1.95 -16.20 -3.41
C PRO A 72 2.27 -16.37 -4.91
N GLY A 73 3.55 -16.42 -5.25
CA GLY A 73 3.99 -16.73 -6.61
C GLY A 73 3.90 -15.56 -7.62
N LEU A 74 3.96 -14.31 -7.16
CA LEU A 74 4.04 -13.16 -8.07
C LEU A 74 5.29 -13.25 -8.98
N TYR A 75 5.06 -13.27 -10.29
CA TYR A 75 6.10 -13.36 -11.31
C TYR A 75 6.85 -12.04 -11.58
N PHE A 76 6.47 -10.95 -10.93
CA PHE A 76 7.06 -9.63 -11.14
C PHE A 76 7.35 -8.92 -9.83
N HIS A 77 8.32 -8.01 -9.88
CA HIS A 77 8.70 -7.19 -8.73
C HIS A 77 7.71 -6.05 -8.54
N LYS A 78 7.05 -6.00 -7.39
CA LYS A 78 6.02 -4.99 -7.09
C LYS A 78 6.46 -3.86 -6.16
N ARG A 79 7.65 -3.92 -5.53
CA ARG A 79 8.06 -2.93 -4.52
C ARG A 79 8.65 -1.69 -5.17
N PHE A 80 8.48 -0.51 -4.56
CA PHE A 80 9.19 0.69 -5.01
C PHE A 80 10.71 0.51 -4.95
N LYS A 81 11.19 -0.10 -3.86
CA LYS A 81 12.59 -0.45 -3.65
C LYS A 81 13.03 -1.46 -4.69
N GLY A 82 14.04 -1.12 -5.49
CA GLY A 82 14.55 -2.01 -6.54
C GLY A 82 13.61 -2.14 -7.73
N SER A 83 12.64 -1.23 -7.89
CA SER A 83 11.76 -1.18 -9.06
C SER A 83 12.51 -0.84 -10.35
N GLY A 84 13.66 -0.16 -10.24
CA GLY A 84 14.42 0.32 -11.40
C GLY A 84 13.74 1.47 -12.15
N HIS A 85 12.54 1.89 -11.75
CA HIS A 85 11.83 3.01 -12.37
C HIS A 85 12.21 4.32 -11.66
N PRO A 86 12.64 5.38 -12.39
CA PRO A 86 13.22 6.58 -11.78
C PRO A 86 12.28 7.28 -10.79
N PHE A 87 10.98 7.34 -11.11
CA PHE A 87 9.97 7.88 -10.21
C PHE A 87 9.86 7.12 -8.88
N TYR A 88 9.67 5.79 -8.93
CA TYR A 88 9.45 4.98 -7.73
C TYR A 88 10.71 4.91 -6.85
N GLU A 89 11.90 4.80 -7.45
CA GLU A 89 13.18 4.86 -6.73
C GLU A 89 13.37 6.19 -6.03
N SER A 90 13.08 7.32 -6.70
CA SER A 90 13.21 8.65 -6.09
C SER A 90 12.28 8.81 -4.89
N VAL A 91 11.03 8.35 -5.01
CA VAL A 91 10.06 8.37 -3.89
C VAL A 91 10.54 7.48 -2.75
N TYR A 92 10.97 6.25 -3.04
CA TYR A 92 11.48 5.33 -2.02
C TYR A 92 12.66 5.90 -1.25
N HIS A 93 13.69 6.42 -1.93
CA HIS A 93 14.88 6.97 -1.27
C HIS A 93 14.56 8.15 -0.34
N LYS A 94 13.53 8.95 -0.66
CA LYS A 94 13.09 10.06 0.19
C LYS A 94 12.22 9.57 1.36
N ALA A 95 11.27 8.67 1.09
CA ALA A 95 10.41 8.09 2.12
C ALA A 95 11.20 7.25 3.14
N ALA A 96 12.22 6.52 2.69
CA ALA A 96 13.06 5.68 3.54
C ALA A 96 13.86 6.47 4.59
N LYS A 97 14.12 7.77 4.34
CA LYS A 97 14.73 8.67 5.34
C LYS A 97 13.77 9.04 6.47
N ILE A 98 12.47 8.94 6.25
CA ILE A 98 11.43 9.22 7.24
C ILE A 98 11.11 7.94 8.01
N ASN A 99 10.76 6.88 7.30
CA ASN A 99 10.48 5.58 7.90
C ASN A 99 10.84 4.48 6.92
N LYS A 100 12.00 3.86 7.13
CA LYS A 100 12.50 2.79 6.28
C LYS A 100 11.57 1.58 6.24
N ARG A 101 11.03 1.18 7.40
CA ARG A 101 10.18 -0.01 7.52
C ARG A 101 8.91 0.14 6.67
N LEU A 102 8.27 1.31 6.70
CA LEU A 102 7.13 1.60 5.84
C LEU A 102 7.54 1.75 4.38
N ALA A 103 8.63 2.47 4.09
CA ALA A 103 9.09 2.67 2.72
C ALA A 103 9.44 1.36 2.00
N ASP A 104 10.01 0.38 2.72
CA ASP A 104 10.31 -0.96 2.18
C ASP A 104 9.05 -1.75 1.76
N ASN A 105 7.85 -1.32 2.19
CA ASN A 105 6.57 -1.97 1.93
C ASN A 105 5.64 -1.18 0.98
N MET A 106 6.16 -0.16 0.29
CA MET A 106 5.39 0.55 -0.75
C MET A 106 5.37 -0.23 -2.06
N ASP A 107 4.19 -0.38 -2.67
CA ASP A 107 3.97 -1.14 -3.91
C ASP A 107 3.70 -0.25 -5.12
N THR A 108 4.25 -0.61 -6.29
CA THR A 108 4.10 0.08 -7.59
C THR A 108 2.70 -0.03 -8.20
N CYS A 109 1.87 -0.92 -7.66
CA CYS A 109 0.50 -1.17 -8.11
C CYS A 109 -0.34 -1.80 -6.99
N ILE A 110 -1.66 -1.81 -7.19
CA ILE A 110 -2.62 -2.50 -6.31
C ILE A 110 -2.48 -4.01 -6.54
N ILE A 111 -1.84 -4.73 -5.61
CA ILE A 111 -1.75 -6.18 -5.65
C ILE A 111 -1.50 -6.81 -4.27
N LYS A 112 -2.47 -7.60 -3.82
CA LYS A 112 -2.52 -8.33 -2.55
C LYS A 112 -3.26 -9.65 -2.73
#